data_AF-A0A838EGV7-F1
#
_entry.id   AF-A0A838EGV7-F1
#
_cell.length_a   1.000
_cell.length_b   1.000
_cell.length_c   1.000
_cell.angle_alpha   90.00
_cell.angle_beta   90.00
_cell.angle_gamma   90.00
#
_symmetry.space_group_name_H-M   'P 1'
#
loop_
_entity.id
_entity.type
_entity.pdbx_description
1 polymer ?
#
loop_
_entity_poly.entity_id
_entity_poly.type
_entity_poly.pdbx_seq_one_letter_code
_entity_poly.pdbx_strand_id
1 'polypeptide(L)'
;MERAIGYSLELVEDGQLALVYIQASQRSCLALHRATRRIRRSIRKSDSVLLHGTNCLVLLPATLPEGAQAVARRIYTLLADVEFELQIIYDGTAVALMQRLQVEHLFVVVEECEAIYKPVSVMPWKSDQNELPYLAFLSSYPAQRLLYLFPYDLALRHRCVPVGAERGVLTLATCKSLDQELVSHFHTVTQHAIFQVRCEVEMVEDVLKYWKNTICFHKDKSANQHA
;
A
#
# COMPACT_ATOMS: atom_id res chain seq x y z
N MET A 1 -18.05 4.25 -14.76
CA MET A 1 -18.30 3.39 -13.58
C MET A 1 -18.79 2.07 -14.11
N GLU A 2 -17.86 1.25 -14.62
CA GLU A 2 -18.19 -0.02 -15.24
C GLU A 2 -18.67 -1.01 -14.18
N ARG A 3 -19.79 -1.67 -14.48
CA ARG A 3 -20.40 -2.67 -13.62
C ARG A 3 -19.49 -3.90 -13.59
N ALA A 4 -19.15 -4.39 -12.40
CA ALA A 4 -18.43 -5.65 -12.16
C ALA A 4 -19.15 -6.91 -12.69
N ILE A 5 -20.31 -6.74 -13.33
CA ILE A 5 -21.30 -7.77 -13.63
C ILE A 5 -20.84 -8.70 -14.78
N GLY A 6 -19.87 -8.28 -15.61
CA GLY A 6 -19.47 -9.04 -16.81
C GLY A 6 -18.15 -9.82 -16.75
N TYR A 7 -17.27 -9.58 -15.77
CA TYR A 7 -15.84 -9.86 -16.00
C TYR A 7 -15.23 -11.14 -15.42
N SER A 8 -15.93 -12.03 -14.69
CA SER A 8 -15.18 -13.10 -13.99
C SER A 8 -15.84 -14.46 -13.77
N LEU A 9 -17.10 -14.70 -14.13
CA LEU A 9 -17.71 -16.01 -13.88
C LEU A 9 -17.76 -16.95 -15.09
N GLU A 10 -17.66 -16.43 -16.32
CA GLU A 10 -17.62 -17.29 -17.52
C GLU A 10 -16.30 -18.08 -17.68
N LEU A 11 -15.32 -17.87 -16.80
CA LEU A 11 -14.00 -18.50 -16.84
C LEU A 11 -13.78 -19.63 -15.80
N VAL A 12 -14.79 -19.95 -14.99
CA VAL A 12 -14.66 -20.94 -13.89
C VAL A 12 -15.53 -22.17 -14.15
N GLU A 13 -15.61 -22.65 -15.39
CA GLU A 13 -16.30 -23.93 -15.64
C GLU A 13 -15.43 -25.16 -15.30
N ASP A 14 -14.10 -25.04 -15.19
CA ASP A 14 -13.20 -26.16 -14.81
C ASP A 14 -11.93 -25.76 -14.02
N GLY A 15 -11.82 -24.49 -13.59
CA GLY A 15 -10.60 -23.94 -12.97
C GLY A 15 -10.63 -23.89 -11.45
N GLN A 16 -9.49 -24.19 -10.80
CA GLN A 16 -9.27 -23.88 -9.38
C GLN A 16 -9.41 -22.38 -9.13
N LEU A 17 -10.25 -21.99 -8.18
CA LEU A 17 -10.46 -20.60 -7.80
C LEU A 17 -10.07 -20.43 -6.34
N ALA A 18 -9.14 -19.53 -6.07
CA ALA A 18 -8.86 -19.08 -4.71
C ALA A 18 -9.36 -17.65 -4.51
N LEU A 19 -9.83 -17.37 -3.31
CA LEU A 19 -10.36 -16.09 -2.91
C LEU A 19 -9.75 -15.69 -1.58
N VAL A 20 -9.18 -14.48 -1.52
CA VAL A 20 -8.75 -13.86 -0.26
C VAL A 20 -9.82 -12.86 0.16
N TYR A 21 -10.51 -13.15 1.25
CA TYR A 21 -11.53 -12.28 1.84
C TYR A 21 -10.92 -11.45 2.96
N ILE A 22 -11.10 -10.14 2.90
CA ILE A 22 -10.61 -9.18 3.87
C ILE A 22 -11.80 -8.40 4.40
N GLN A 23 -12.04 -8.48 5.70
CA GLN A 23 -13.09 -7.71 6.37
C GLN A 23 -12.44 -6.74 7.34
N ALA A 24 -12.53 -5.45 7.05
CA ALA A 24 -12.01 -4.39 7.91
C ALA A 24 -13.06 -3.93 8.93
N SER A 25 -12.59 -3.27 10.00
CA SER A 25 -13.49 -2.52 10.88
C SER A 25 -14.03 -1.26 10.19
N GLN A 26 -15.18 -0.75 10.64
CA GLN A 26 -15.75 0.51 10.12
C GLN A 26 -14.76 1.68 10.21
N ARG A 27 -13.92 1.70 11.26
CA ARG A 27 -12.88 2.71 11.50
C ARG A 27 -11.74 2.62 10.48
N SER A 28 -11.54 1.46 9.88
CA SER A 28 -10.47 1.19 8.92
C SER A 28 -10.93 1.22 7.46
N CYS A 29 -12.18 1.58 7.19
CA CYS A 29 -12.74 1.63 5.84
C CYS A 29 -11.88 2.48 4.88
N LEU A 30 -11.53 3.71 5.25
CA LEU A 30 -10.68 4.57 4.40
C LEU A 30 -9.27 4.00 4.19
N ALA A 31 -8.68 3.39 5.22
CA ALA A 31 -7.37 2.76 5.12
C ALA A 31 -7.41 1.53 4.21
N LEU A 32 -8.49 0.72 4.27
CA LEU A 32 -8.74 -0.39 3.37
C LEU A 32 -8.86 0.10 1.92
N HIS A 33 -9.63 1.17 1.67
CA HIS A 33 -9.74 1.78 0.35
C HIS A 33 -8.38 2.21 -0.24
N ARG A 34 -7.45 2.68 0.60
CA ARG A 34 -6.08 2.99 0.17
C ARG A 34 -5.23 1.74 -0.02
N ALA A 35 -5.40 0.74 0.85
CA ALA A 35 -4.72 -0.54 0.77
C ALA A 35 -5.11 -1.33 -0.48
N THR A 36 -6.37 -1.30 -0.94
CA THR A 36 -6.81 -2.02 -2.13
C THR A 36 -6.06 -1.61 -3.39
N ARG A 37 -5.68 -0.34 -3.53
CA ARG A 37 -4.83 0.14 -4.64
C ARG A 37 -3.43 -0.48 -4.60
N ARG A 38 -2.86 -0.64 -3.40
CA ARG A 38 -1.57 -1.31 -3.19
C ARG A 38 -1.68 -2.81 -3.46
N ILE A 39 -2.74 -3.43 -2.96
CA ILE A 39 -3.06 -4.84 -3.22
C ILE A 39 -3.17 -5.08 -4.73
N ARG A 40 -3.94 -4.26 -5.46
CA ARG A 40 -4.15 -4.41 -6.91
C ARG A 40 -2.84 -4.42 -7.69
N ARG A 41 -1.91 -3.53 -7.34
CA ARG A 41 -0.57 -3.43 -7.95
C ARG A 41 0.38 -4.54 -7.53
N SER A 42 0.08 -5.24 -6.44
CA SER A 42 0.91 -6.31 -5.91
C SER A 42 0.56 -7.70 -6.48
N ILE A 43 -0.62 -7.86 -7.10
CA ILE A 43 -1.11 -9.13 -7.64
C ILE A 43 -1.00 -9.20 -9.17
N ARG A 44 -1.29 -10.34 -9.79
CA ARG A 44 -1.17 -10.50 -11.24
C ARG A 44 -2.26 -9.71 -11.95
N LYS A 45 -2.05 -9.41 -13.24
CA LYS A 45 -3.07 -8.74 -14.06
C LYS A 45 -4.35 -9.57 -14.21
N SER A 46 -4.21 -10.90 -14.26
CA SER A 46 -5.31 -11.88 -14.28
C SER A 46 -6.14 -11.90 -13.00
N ASP A 47 -5.59 -11.38 -11.90
CA ASP A 47 -6.24 -11.37 -10.60
C ASP A 47 -7.04 -10.06 -10.45
N SER A 48 -8.14 -10.14 -9.70
CA SER A 48 -9.07 -8.99 -9.53
C SER A 48 -9.18 -8.60 -8.07
N VAL A 49 -9.26 -7.30 -7.80
CA VAL A 49 -9.56 -6.76 -6.46
C VAL A 49 -10.93 -6.12 -6.50
N LEU A 50 -11.82 -6.58 -5.62
CA LEU A 50 -13.16 -6.05 -5.47
C LEU A 50 -13.28 -5.37 -4.10
N LEU A 51 -13.96 -4.24 -4.06
CA LEU A 51 -14.15 -3.48 -2.82
C LEU A 51 -15.61 -3.07 -2.64
N HIS A 52 -16.15 -3.29 -1.44
CA HIS A 52 -17.48 -2.86 -1.04
C HIS A 52 -17.49 -2.49 0.45
N GLY A 53 -17.55 -1.19 0.76
CA GLY A 53 -17.54 -0.71 2.13
C GLY A 53 -16.29 -1.18 2.89
N THR A 54 -16.49 -1.97 3.94
CA THR A 54 -15.43 -2.55 4.76
C THR A 54 -14.90 -3.89 4.24
N ASN A 55 -15.43 -4.41 3.14
CA ASN A 55 -15.09 -5.73 2.62
C ASN A 55 -14.26 -5.60 1.35
N CYS A 56 -13.15 -6.33 1.27
CA CYS A 56 -12.33 -6.45 0.08
C CYS A 56 -12.15 -7.93 -0.29
N LEU A 57 -12.31 -8.26 -1.57
CA LEU A 57 -12.09 -9.59 -2.11
C LEU A 57 -10.93 -9.51 -3.10
N VAL A 58 -10.04 -10.50 -3.05
CA VAL A 58 -9.03 -10.72 -4.09
C VAL A 58 -9.30 -12.06 -4.75
N LEU A 59 -9.63 -12.01 -6.03
CA LEU A 59 -9.92 -13.18 -6.86
C LEU A 59 -8.64 -13.66 -7.53
N LEU A 60 -8.30 -14.92 -7.31
CA LEU A 60 -7.10 -15.57 -7.80
C LEU A 60 -7.51 -16.77 -8.68
N PRO A 61 -7.86 -16.54 -9.96
CA PRO A 61 -8.23 -17.62 -10.86
C PRO A 61 -7.02 -18.52 -11.14
N ALA A 62 -7.28 -19.81 -11.37
CA ALA A 62 -6.27 -20.84 -11.66
C ALA A 62 -5.09 -20.84 -10.66
N THR A 63 -5.39 -20.59 -9.38
CA THR A 63 -4.38 -20.47 -8.32
C THR A 63 -4.50 -21.59 -7.30
N LEU A 64 -3.41 -22.36 -7.18
CA LEU A 64 -3.25 -23.40 -6.17
C LEU A 64 -3.21 -22.83 -4.73
N PRO A 65 -3.51 -23.65 -3.71
CA PRO A 65 -3.50 -23.22 -2.31
C PRO A 65 -2.21 -22.54 -1.84
N GLU A 66 -1.04 -23.05 -2.24
CA GLU A 66 0.26 -22.47 -1.88
C GLU A 66 0.44 -21.07 -2.50
N GLY A 67 -0.03 -20.90 -3.74
CA GLY A 67 -0.03 -19.62 -4.43
C GLY A 67 -0.94 -18.61 -3.73
N ALA A 68 -2.15 -19.02 -3.35
CA ALA A 68 -3.09 -18.19 -2.61
C ALA A 68 -2.54 -17.77 -1.25
N GLN A 69 -1.89 -18.68 -0.52
CA GLN A 69 -1.22 -18.36 0.74
C GLN A 69 -0.08 -17.37 0.55
N ALA A 70 0.74 -17.51 -0.50
CA ALA A 70 1.81 -16.56 -0.81
C ALA A 70 1.24 -15.16 -1.09
N VAL A 71 0.15 -15.07 -1.85
CA VAL A 71 -0.56 -13.82 -2.11
C VAL A 71 -1.11 -13.23 -0.80
N ALA A 72 -1.78 -14.02 0.03
CA ALA A 72 -2.32 -13.58 1.32
C ALA A 72 -1.24 -13.02 2.26
N ARG A 73 -0.07 -13.69 2.35
CA ARG A 73 1.08 -13.19 3.14
C ARG A 73 1.56 -11.83 2.66
N ARG A 74 1.67 -11.65 1.34
CA ARG A 74 2.05 -10.36 0.76
C ARG A 74 1.00 -9.29 1.05
N ILE A 75 -0.28 -9.59 0.85
CA ILE A 75 -1.39 -8.68 1.16
C ILE A 75 -1.38 -8.27 2.63
N TYR A 76 -1.11 -9.20 3.55
CA TYR A 76 -1.04 -8.91 4.99
C TYR A 76 -0.09 -7.75 5.30
N THR A 77 1.07 -7.70 4.64
CA THR A 77 2.04 -6.61 4.83
C THR A 77 1.56 -5.25 4.31
N LEU A 78 0.64 -5.25 3.34
CA LEU A 78 0.06 -4.03 2.76
C LEU A 78 -1.08 -3.46 3.62
N LEU A 79 -1.60 -4.25 4.55
CA LEU A 79 -2.71 -3.90 5.44
C LEU A 79 -2.22 -3.42 6.82
N ALA A 80 -0.95 -3.03 6.96
CA ALA A 80 -0.33 -2.73 8.27
C ALA A 80 -0.99 -1.56 9.05
N ASP A 81 -1.80 -0.73 8.39
CA ASP A 81 -2.55 0.38 8.99
C ASP A 81 -4.07 0.16 9.01
N VAL A 82 -4.51 -1.05 8.65
CA VAL A 82 -5.90 -1.50 8.59
C VAL A 82 -6.13 -2.48 9.75
N GLU A 83 -7.23 -2.31 10.47
CA GLU A 83 -7.73 -3.35 11.38
C GLU A 83 -8.63 -4.28 10.58
N PHE A 84 -8.26 -5.56 10.44
CA PHE A 84 -8.94 -6.51 9.56
C PHE A 84 -8.90 -7.96 10.05
N GLU A 85 -9.85 -8.74 9.54
CA GLU A 85 -9.79 -10.20 9.48
C GLU A 85 -9.52 -10.64 8.04
N LEU A 86 -8.69 -11.67 7.85
CA LEU A 86 -8.34 -12.22 6.55
C LEU A 86 -8.59 -13.72 6.52
N GLN A 87 -9.29 -14.18 5.49
CA GLN A 87 -9.59 -15.59 5.27
C GLN A 87 -9.26 -15.96 3.81
N ILE A 88 -8.83 -17.21 3.61
CA ILE A 88 -8.60 -17.76 2.26
C ILE A 88 -9.65 -18.85 2.03
N ILE A 89 -10.35 -18.77 0.92
CA ILE A 89 -11.46 -19.63 0.54
C ILE A 89 -11.16 -20.22 -0.83
N TYR A 90 -11.50 -21.49 -1.04
CA TYR A 90 -11.16 -22.23 -2.25
C TYR A 90 -12.40 -22.79 -2.95
N ASP A 91 -12.23 -22.97 -4.26
CA ASP A 91 -13.08 -23.74 -5.17
C ASP A 91 -14.58 -23.46 -5.00
N GLY A 92 -15.39 -24.51 -4.86
CA GLY A 92 -16.85 -24.38 -4.77
C GLY A 92 -17.33 -23.44 -3.66
N THR A 93 -16.61 -23.35 -2.54
CA THR A 93 -16.94 -22.40 -1.46
C THR A 93 -16.65 -20.95 -1.87
N ALA A 94 -15.55 -20.72 -2.61
CA ALA A 94 -15.22 -19.40 -3.13
C ALA A 94 -16.26 -18.95 -4.17
N VAL A 95 -16.67 -19.86 -5.06
CA VAL A 95 -17.72 -19.61 -6.07
C VAL A 95 -19.06 -19.30 -5.39
N ALA A 96 -19.48 -20.12 -4.42
CA ALA A 96 -20.74 -19.90 -3.71
C ALA A 96 -20.75 -18.56 -2.95
N LEU A 97 -19.64 -18.20 -2.29
CA LEU A 97 -19.50 -16.90 -1.64
C LEU A 97 -19.60 -15.76 -2.65
N MET A 98 -18.91 -15.88 -3.79
CA MET A 98 -18.94 -14.87 -4.85
C MET A 98 -20.34 -14.67 -5.42
N GLN A 99 -21.05 -15.75 -5.71
CA GLN A 99 -22.43 -15.69 -6.20
C GLN A 99 -23.35 -15.01 -5.19
N ARG A 100 -23.25 -15.36 -3.89
CA ARG A 100 -24.04 -14.71 -2.84
C ARG A 100 -23.74 -13.21 -2.76
N LEU A 101 -22.45 -12.86 -2.77
CA LEU A 101 -21.99 -11.47 -2.69
C LEU A 101 -22.38 -10.64 -3.91
N GLN A 102 -22.50 -11.25 -5.10
CA GLN A 102 -23.01 -10.58 -6.29
C GLN A 102 -24.50 -10.27 -6.23
N VAL A 103 -25.31 -11.14 -5.61
CA VAL A 103 -26.74 -10.88 -5.42
C VAL A 103 -26.97 -9.78 -4.38
N GLU A 104 -26.17 -9.77 -3.32
CA GLU A 104 -26.40 -8.89 -2.17
C GLU A 104 -25.75 -7.51 -2.30
N HIS A 105 -24.58 -7.40 -2.95
CA HIS A 105 -23.72 -6.21 -2.86
C HIS A 105 -23.10 -5.76 -4.19
N LEU A 106 -23.09 -4.44 -4.40
CA LEU A 106 -22.40 -3.79 -5.53
C LEU A 106 -20.91 -3.61 -5.21
N PHE A 107 -20.10 -4.62 -5.51
CA PHE A 107 -18.65 -4.46 -5.48
C PHE A 107 -18.16 -3.58 -6.62
N VAL A 108 -17.20 -2.71 -6.32
CA VAL A 108 -16.46 -1.93 -7.32
C VAL A 108 -15.17 -2.66 -7.62
N VAL A 109 -14.91 -2.94 -8.91
CA VAL A 109 -13.61 -3.44 -9.35
C VAL A 109 -12.59 -2.33 -9.16
N VAL A 110 -11.57 -2.60 -8.36
CA VAL A 110 -10.44 -1.68 -8.20
C VAL A 110 -9.52 -1.90 -9.39
N GLU A 111 -9.75 -1.12 -10.44
CA GLU A 111 -8.81 -1.08 -11.55
C GLU A 111 -7.51 -0.40 -11.13
N GLU A 112 -6.42 -0.72 -11.83
CA GLU A 112 -5.30 0.18 -11.82
C GLU A 112 -5.82 1.49 -12.40
N CYS A 113 -6.01 2.51 -11.57
CA CYS A 113 -6.03 3.87 -12.10
C CYS A 113 -4.68 4.05 -12.79
N GLU A 114 -4.65 3.80 -14.10
CA GLU A 114 -3.82 4.53 -15.03
C GLU A 114 -4.23 5.99 -14.88
N ALA A 115 -3.79 6.61 -13.78
CA ALA A 115 -3.57 8.02 -13.82
C ALA A 115 -2.67 8.21 -15.04
N ILE A 116 -3.20 8.96 -16.01
CA ILE A 116 -2.57 9.32 -17.27
C ILE A 116 -1.18 9.88 -16.96
N TYR A 117 -0.19 9.01 -16.88
CA TYR A 117 1.19 9.36 -16.64
C TYR A 117 1.98 8.50 -17.60
N LYS A 118 2.28 9.10 -18.75
CA LYS A 118 3.40 8.67 -19.57
C LYS A 118 4.57 8.47 -18.60
N PRO A 119 5.24 7.29 -18.60
CA PRO A 119 6.46 7.14 -17.84
C PRO A 119 7.44 8.20 -18.37
N VAL A 120 7.69 9.24 -17.57
CA VAL A 120 8.79 10.15 -17.88
C VAL A 120 10.04 9.31 -17.75
N SER A 121 10.62 9.07 -18.91
CA SER A 121 11.81 8.28 -19.16
C SER A 121 12.87 8.51 -18.09
N VAL A 122 13.41 7.41 -17.59
CA VAL A 122 14.54 7.42 -16.67
C VAL A 122 15.78 7.88 -17.47
N MET A 123 16.19 9.13 -17.22
CA MET A 123 17.46 9.81 -17.62
C MET A 123 17.56 10.32 -19.08
N PRO A 124 18.34 11.39 -19.41
CA PRO A 124 19.39 12.04 -18.60
C PRO A 124 19.16 13.55 -18.34
N TRP A 125 19.65 13.98 -17.17
CA TRP A 125 20.02 15.33 -16.72
C TRP A 125 19.95 16.45 -17.77
N LYS A 126 18.88 17.26 -17.71
CA LYS A 126 18.95 18.71 -17.95
C LYS A 126 18.08 19.41 -16.91
N SER A 127 18.72 20.32 -16.20
CA SER A 127 18.22 21.06 -15.06
C SER A 127 17.17 22.08 -15.48
N ASP A 128 15.90 21.79 -15.25
CA ASP A 128 14.93 22.82 -14.88
C ASP A 128 14.73 22.74 -13.36
N GLN A 129 15.10 23.81 -12.66
CA GLN A 129 15.22 23.87 -11.20
C GLN A 129 13.88 23.86 -10.44
N ASN A 130 12.80 23.32 -11.01
CA ASN A 130 11.47 23.41 -10.39
C ASN A 130 10.61 22.13 -10.42
N GLU A 131 11.10 21.03 -11.00
CA GLU A 131 10.33 19.79 -11.05
C GLU A 131 11.01 18.70 -10.22
N LEU A 132 10.77 18.76 -8.91
CA LEU A 132 11.03 17.63 -8.03
C LEU A 132 10.30 16.39 -8.58
N PRO A 133 10.97 15.22 -8.66
CA PRO A 133 10.36 14.01 -9.17
C PRO A 133 9.14 13.63 -8.34
N TYR A 134 8.11 13.10 -9.00
CA TYR A 134 6.86 12.72 -8.35
C TYR A 134 6.78 11.22 -8.12
N LEU A 135 6.57 10.84 -6.86
CA LEU A 135 6.32 9.49 -6.39
C LEU A 135 4.80 9.28 -6.27
N ALA A 136 4.22 8.64 -7.29
CA ALA A 136 2.78 8.41 -7.35
C ALA A 136 2.26 7.47 -6.27
N PHE A 137 3.07 6.50 -5.83
CA PHE A 137 2.68 5.53 -4.80
C PHE A 137 3.86 4.73 -4.25
N LEU A 138 3.62 4.07 -3.12
CA LEU A 138 4.49 3.03 -2.57
C LEU A 138 3.93 1.64 -2.86
N SER A 139 4.78 0.75 -3.38
CA SER A 139 4.45 -0.67 -3.57
C SER A 139 4.40 -1.44 -2.25
N SER A 140 5.16 -0.99 -1.25
CA SER A 140 5.16 -1.51 0.12
C SER A 140 5.47 -0.39 1.09
N TYR A 141 5.13 -0.56 2.37
CA TYR A 141 5.59 0.36 3.39
C TYR A 141 7.13 0.39 3.48
N PRO A 142 7.72 1.54 3.86
CA PRO A 142 9.16 1.61 4.12
C PRO A 142 9.58 0.59 5.18
N ALA A 143 10.71 -0.08 4.95
CA ALA A 143 11.27 -0.98 5.93
C ALA A 143 11.60 -0.23 7.23
N GLN A 144 11.46 -0.89 8.37
CA GLN A 144 11.67 -0.25 9.67
C GLN A 144 13.07 0.35 9.83
N ARG A 145 14.11 -0.31 9.29
CA ARG A 145 15.48 0.22 9.28
C ARG A 145 15.60 1.58 8.58
N LEU A 146 14.86 1.78 7.49
CA LEU A 146 14.81 3.05 6.76
C LEU A 146 14.09 4.12 7.59
N LEU A 147 12.97 3.76 8.23
CA LEU A 147 12.25 4.67 9.13
C LEU A 147 13.16 5.17 10.27
N TYR A 148 14.05 4.34 10.81
CA TYR A 148 15.01 4.76 11.84
C TYR A 148 16.08 5.74 11.37
N LEU A 149 16.28 5.93 10.06
CA LEU A 149 17.24 6.91 9.54
C LEU A 149 16.74 8.35 9.64
N PHE A 150 15.45 8.55 9.95
CA PHE A 150 14.85 9.87 10.04
C PHE A 150 14.10 10.03 11.37
N PRO A 151 14.17 11.20 12.05
CA PRO A 151 13.39 11.41 13.27
C PRO A 151 11.89 11.50 13.00
N TYR A 152 11.09 10.72 13.72
CA TYR A 152 9.62 10.72 13.58
C TYR A 152 9.00 12.08 13.86
N ASP A 153 9.50 12.85 14.82
CA ASP A 153 8.96 14.18 15.15
C ASP A 153 9.18 15.19 14.02
N LEU A 154 10.31 15.10 13.31
CA LEU A 154 10.56 15.92 12.11
C LEU A 154 9.64 15.50 10.96
N ALA A 155 9.45 14.19 10.77
CA ALA A 155 8.54 13.64 9.77
C ALA A 155 7.11 14.17 9.96
N LEU A 156 6.63 14.15 11.21
CA LEU A 156 5.30 14.63 11.57
C LEU A 156 5.17 16.14 11.40
N ARG A 157 6.14 16.92 11.88
CA ARG A 157 6.13 18.39 11.83
C ARG A 157 6.17 18.91 10.40
N HIS A 158 6.99 18.31 9.55
CA HIS A 158 7.22 18.77 8.18
C HIS A 158 6.43 17.97 7.13
N ARG A 159 5.60 17.02 7.56
CA ARG A 159 4.79 16.15 6.68
C ARG A 159 5.64 15.54 5.55
N CYS A 160 6.72 14.88 5.96
CA CYS A 160 7.64 14.16 5.08
C CYS A 160 7.92 12.76 5.63
N VAL A 161 8.24 11.80 4.77
CA VAL A 161 8.57 10.43 5.20
C VAL A 161 9.72 9.86 4.39
N PRO A 162 10.63 9.07 5.01
CA PRO A 162 11.70 8.41 4.27
C PRO A 162 11.12 7.25 3.46
N VAL A 163 11.45 7.22 2.16
CA VAL A 163 10.97 6.20 1.21
C VAL A 163 12.09 5.42 0.52
N GLY A 164 13.33 5.85 0.68
CA GLY A 164 14.51 5.13 0.21
C GLY A 164 15.79 5.66 0.85
N ALA A 165 16.84 4.86 0.86
CA ALA A 165 18.18 5.30 1.22
C ALA A 165 19.20 4.54 0.36
N GLU A 166 20.06 5.28 -0.32
CA GLU A 166 21.10 4.70 -1.18
C GLU A 166 22.36 5.59 -1.15
N ARG A 167 23.55 4.98 -0.97
CA ARG A 167 24.87 5.64 -1.07
C ARG A 167 24.99 6.95 -0.26
N GLY A 168 24.46 6.97 0.96
CA GLY A 168 24.48 8.15 1.83
C GLY A 168 23.46 9.23 1.48
N VAL A 169 22.56 8.96 0.54
CA VAL A 169 21.42 9.80 0.19
C VAL A 169 20.15 9.22 0.80
N LEU A 170 19.41 10.03 1.54
CA LEU A 170 18.10 9.71 2.08
C LEU A 170 17.01 10.34 1.18
N THR A 171 16.16 9.51 0.60
CA THR A 171 15.04 9.96 -0.21
C THR A 171 13.82 10.25 0.68
N LEU A 172 13.39 11.50 0.72
CA LEU A 172 12.22 11.95 1.45
C LEU A 172 11.05 12.22 0.50
N ALA A 173 9.94 11.53 0.73
CA ALA A 173 8.67 11.86 0.11
C ALA A 173 7.99 12.99 0.88
N THR A 174 7.47 13.97 0.14
CA THR A 174 7.00 15.25 0.69
C THR A 174 5.78 15.74 -0.07
N CYS A 175 4.83 16.34 0.64
CA CYS A 175 3.66 16.96 0.00
C CYS A 175 3.98 18.37 -0.56
N LYS A 176 5.03 19.01 -0.04
CA LYS A 176 5.45 20.38 -0.37
C LYS A 176 6.95 20.42 -0.57
N SER A 177 7.44 21.36 -1.38
CA SER A 177 8.87 21.63 -1.50
C SER A 177 9.45 21.94 -0.12
N LEU A 178 10.56 21.29 0.24
CA LEU A 178 11.34 21.71 1.40
C LEU A 178 12.21 22.87 0.94
N ASP A 179 12.35 23.89 1.78
CA ASP A 179 13.33 24.94 1.55
C ASP A 179 14.75 24.42 1.84
N GLN A 180 15.74 25.18 1.39
CA GLN A 180 17.14 24.81 1.53
C GLN A 180 17.60 24.77 3.00
N GLU A 181 16.99 25.58 3.87
CA GLU A 181 17.30 25.61 5.30
C GLU A 181 16.87 24.30 5.98
N LEU A 182 15.66 23.82 5.71
CA LEU A 182 15.16 22.53 6.19
C LEU A 182 15.96 21.37 5.62
N VAL A 183 16.30 21.41 4.33
CA VAL A 183 17.16 20.39 3.71
C VAL A 183 18.52 20.33 4.41
N SER A 184 19.14 21.48 4.69
CA SER A 184 20.43 21.56 5.40
C SER A 184 20.32 21.09 6.85
N HIS A 185 19.21 21.41 7.53
CA HIS A 185 18.93 20.92 8.87
C HIS A 185 18.76 19.40 8.87
N PHE A 186 17.99 18.84 7.95
CA PHE A 186 17.78 17.40 7.82
C PHE A 186 19.08 16.66 7.51
N HIS A 187 19.94 17.22 6.63
CA HIS A 187 21.27 16.67 6.40
C HIS A 187 22.09 16.60 7.69
N THR A 188 22.09 17.68 8.48
CA THR A 188 22.83 17.74 9.75
C THR A 188 22.33 16.72 10.76
N VAL A 189 21.02 16.54 10.88
CA VAL A 189 20.42 15.62 11.85
C VAL A 189 20.59 14.15 11.42
N THR A 190 20.46 13.86 10.14
CA THR A 190 20.46 12.49 9.61
C THR A 190 21.84 12.02 9.19
N GLN A 191 22.80 12.93 8.97
CA GLN A 191 24.09 12.67 8.33
C GLN A 191 23.96 12.07 6.92
N HIS A 192 22.85 12.37 6.22
CA HIS A 192 22.58 11.94 4.86
C HIS A 192 22.27 13.14 3.96
N ALA A 193 22.74 13.10 2.72
CA ALA A 193 22.25 14.03 1.70
C ALA A 193 20.75 13.79 1.49
N ILE A 194 19.98 14.86 1.34
CA ILE A 194 18.52 14.74 1.19
C ILE A 194 18.15 14.84 -0.28
N PHE A 195 17.53 13.78 -0.79
CA PHE A 195 16.89 13.79 -2.09
C PHE A 195 15.37 13.86 -1.91
N GLN A 196 14.76 14.92 -2.41
CA GLN A 196 13.34 15.14 -2.23
C GLN A 196 12.53 14.61 -3.42
N VAL A 197 11.43 13.92 -3.12
CA VAL A 197 10.39 13.55 -4.09
C VAL A 197 9.03 14.10 -3.64
N ARG A 198 8.22 14.56 -4.60
CA ARG A 198 6.84 14.98 -4.36
C ARG A 198 5.92 13.77 -4.28
N CYS A 199 4.88 13.83 -3.46
CA CYS A 199 3.87 12.79 -3.40
C CYS A 199 2.52 13.34 -2.93
N GLU A 200 1.50 12.49 -2.98
CA GLU A 200 0.19 12.80 -2.39
C GLU A 200 0.24 12.88 -0.86
N VAL A 201 -0.64 13.71 -0.30
CA VAL A 201 -0.74 13.92 1.15
C VAL A 201 -1.13 12.64 1.88
N GLU A 202 -2.06 11.88 1.30
CA GLU A 202 -2.56 10.63 1.85
C GLU A 202 -1.46 9.59 1.99
N MET A 203 -0.47 9.59 1.09
CA MET A 203 0.66 8.67 1.15
C MET A 203 1.56 8.96 2.36
N VAL A 204 1.83 10.25 2.63
CA VAL A 204 2.59 10.67 3.82
C VAL A 204 1.83 10.28 5.09
N GLU A 205 0.52 10.52 5.13
CA GLU A 205 -0.30 10.18 6.29
C GLU A 205 -0.34 8.68 6.58
N ASP A 206 -0.46 7.86 5.53
CA ASP A 206 -0.43 6.39 5.64
C ASP A 206 0.89 5.91 6.23
N VAL A 207 2.02 6.43 5.73
CA VAL A 207 3.35 6.03 6.22
C VAL A 207 3.57 6.53 7.65
N LEU A 208 3.15 7.75 8.00
CA LEU A 208 3.23 8.25 9.38
C LEU A 208 2.40 7.40 10.34
N LYS A 209 1.18 7.00 9.95
CA LYS A 209 0.33 6.11 10.76
C LYS A 209 0.96 4.74 10.95
N TYR A 210 1.46 4.14 9.86
CA TYR A 210 2.20 2.88 9.91
C TYR A 210 3.44 2.97 10.82
N TRP A 211 4.21 4.05 10.69
CA TRP A 211 5.42 4.27 11.48
C TRP A 211 5.11 4.44 12.96
N LYS A 212 4.07 5.22 13.31
CA LYS A 212 3.59 5.36 14.68
C LYS A 212 3.27 4.01 15.31
N ASN A 213 2.50 3.17 14.59
CA ASN A 213 2.16 1.84 15.06
C ASN A 213 3.42 0.99 15.29
N THR A 214 4.37 1.04 14.35
CA THR A 214 5.64 0.31 14.44
C THR A 214 6.47 0.73 15.66
N ILE A 215 6.54 2.02 15.99
CA ILE A 215 7.24 2.50 17.20
C ILE A 215 6.51 2.06 18.48
N CYS A 216 5.18 2.21 18.53
CA CYS A 216 4.39 1.88 19.73
C CYS A 216 4.48 0.39 20.09
N PHE A 217 4.40 -0.51 19.11
CA PHE A 217 4.52 -1.96 19.35
C PHE A 217 5.87 -2.38 19.97
N HIS A 218 6.94 -1.59 19.77
CA HIS A 218 8.25 -1.88 20.36
C HIS A 218 8.36 -1.46 21.83
N LYS A 219 7.70 -0.37 22.24
CA LYS A 219 7.71 0.06 23.65
C LYS A 219 7.05 -0.99 24.56
N ASP A 220 5.98 -1.62 24.10
CA ASP A 220 5.27 -2.65 24.85
C ASP A 220 6.07 -3.96 24.96
N LYS A 221 6.85 -4.32 23.92
CA LYS A 221 7.74 -5.50 23.98
C LYS A 221 8.96 -5.28 24.88
N SER A 222 9.53 -4.08 24.92
CA SER A 222 10.64 -3.77 25.84
C SER A 222 10.21 -3.70 27.30
N ALA A 223 8.95 -3.34 27.58
CA ALA A 223 8.40 -3.33 28.93
C ALA A 223 8.14 -4.75 29.47
N ASN A 224 7.71 -5.67 28.62
CA ASN A 224 7.42 -7.06 29.00
C ASN A 224 8.65 -8.00 29.03
N GLN A 225 9.84 -7.52 28.69
CA GLN A 225 11.09 -8.30 28.82
C GLN A 225 11.87 -8.00 30.11
N HIS A 226 11.35 -7.08 30.94
CA HIS A 226 11.93 -6.70 32.23
C HIS A 226 10.97 -6.91 33.42
N ALA A 227 9.91 -7.70 33.22
CA ALA A 227 8.97 -8.11 34.25
C ALA A 227 9.12 -9.62 34.54
#